data_AF-A0A6L7XHS9-F1
#
_entry.id   AF-A0A6L7XHS9-F1
#
_cell.length_a   1.000
_cell.length_b   1.000
_cell.length_c   1.000
_cell.angle_alpha   90.00
_cell.angle_beta   90.00
_cell.angle_gamma   90.00
#
_symmetry.space_group_name_H-M   'P 1'
#
loop_
_entity.id
_entity.type
_entity.pdbx_description
1 polymer ?
#
loop_
_entity_poly.entity_id
_entity_poly.type
_entity_poly.pdbx_seq_one_letter_code
_entity_poly.pdbx_strand_id
1 'polypeptide(L)' 'VPEAITSALESISFVDAIRNAVSLGGDSNTLAAIAGPIAEALHGVPGELIDTARRRYLAEAPEIVDVIGEMYAGSGTA' A
#
# COMPACT_ATOMS: atom_id res chain seq x y z
N VAL A 1 6.25 -11.32 10.35
CA VAL A 1 6.90 -10.09 9.79
C VAL A 1 7.80 -10.46 8.63
N PRO A 2 8.74 -11.41 8.74
CA PRO A 2 9.53 -11.87 7.60
C PRO A 2 8.68 -12.22 6.37
N GLU A 3 7.53 -12.84 6.58
CA GLU A 3 6.61 -13.29 5.52
C GLU A 3 5.96 -12.14 4.76
N ALA A 4 5.69 -11.01 5.44
CA ALA A 4 5.18 -9.80 4.79
C ALA A 4 6.26 -9.15 3.92
N ILE A 5 7.51 -9.16 4.40
CA ILE A 5 8.66 -8.65 3.63
C ILE A 5 8.89 -9.53 2.40
N THR A 6 8.92 -10.86 2.55
CA THR A 6 9.02 -11.80 1.42
C THR A 6 7.90 -11.58 0.42
N SER A 7 6.65 -11.44 0.90
CA SER A 7 5.49 -11.20 0.04
C SER A 7 5.65 -9.95 -0.83
N ALA A 8 6.31 -8.90 -0.32
CA ALA A 8 6.60 -7.69 -1.09
C ALA A 8 7.80 -7.88 -2.04
N LEU A 9 8.92 -8.40 -1.54
CA LEU A 9 10.17 -8.52 -2.31
C LEU A 9 10.08 -9.52 -3.47
N GLU A 10 9.24 -10.56 -3.34
CA GLU A 10 9.05 -11.57 -4.40
C GLU A 10 7.87 -11.25 -5.32
N SER A 11 7.14 -10.15 -5.08
CA SER A 11 6.00 -9.78 -5.89
C SER A 11 6.39 -9.18 -7.25
N ILE A 12 5.49 -9.31 -8.22
CA ILE A 12 5.62 -8.68 -9.54
C ILE A 12 4.76 -7.41 -9.70
N SER A 13 3.95 -7.10 -8.70
CA SER A 13 3.11 -5.90 -8.64
C SER A 13 2.62 -5.65 -7.22
N PHE A 14 2.15 -4.43 -6.93
CA PHE A 14 1.52 -4.10 -5.66
C PHE A 14 0.35 -5.05 -5.30
N VAL A 15 -0.53 -5.34 -6.26
CA VAL A 15 -1.68 -6.22 -6.02
C VAL A 15 -1.24 -7.65 -5.76
N ASP A 16 -0.18 -8.11 -6.42
CA ASP A 16 0.41 -9.42 -6.19
C ASP A 16 0.98 -9.53 -4.77
N ALA A 17 1.72 -8.54 -4.29
CA ALA A 17 2.22 -8.49 -2.91
C ALA A 17 1.09 -8.59 -1.88
N ILE A 18 0.03 -7.80 -2.06
CA ILE A 18 -1.13 -7.81 -1.15
C ILE A 18 -1.86 -9.15 -1.20
N ARG A 19 -2.03 -9.75 -2.38
CA ARG A 19 -2.65 -11.08 -2.51
C ARG A 19 -1.82 -12.16 -1.83
N ASN A 20 -0.50 -12.12 -1.99
CA ASN A 20 0.42 -13.05 -1.32
C ASN A 20 0.30 -12.90 0.21
N ALA A 21 0.38 -11.67 0.72
CA ALA A 21 0.23 -11.38 2.15
C ALA A 21 -1.13 -11.87 2.72
N VAL A 22 -2.23 -11.68 1.98
CA VAL A 22 -3.56 -12.16 2.39
C VAL A 22 -3.67 -13.68 2.33
N SER A 23 -3.04 -14.32 1.33
CA SER A 23 -3.12 -15.77 1.11
C SER A 23 -2.40 -16.58 2.18
N LEU A 24 -1.43 -15.97 2.88
CA LEU A 24 -0.77 -16.56 4.05
C LEU A 24 -1.72 -16.77 5.24
N GLY A 25 -2.88 -16.11 5.25
CA GLY A 25 -3.87 -16.22 6.31
C GLY A 25 -3.39 -15.61 7.64
N GLY A 26 -4.05 -16.00 8.74
CA GLY A 26 -3.76 -15.45 10.07
C GLY A 26 -4.11 -13.97 10.19
N ASP A 27 -3.18 -13.16 10.70
CA ASP A 27 -3.33 -11.70 10.78
C ASP A 27 -2.92 -11.03 9.46
N SER A 28 -3.72 -11.32 8.42
CA SER A 28 -3.49 -10.81 7.07
C SER A 28 -3.54 -9.28 7.00
N ASN A 29 -4.28 -8.62 7.89
CA ASN A 29 -4.29 -7.17 7.98
C ASN A 29 -2.91 -6.64 8.35
N THR A 30 -2.28 -7.19 9.39
CA THR A 30 -0.91 -6.80 9.77
C THR A 30 0.10 -7.14 8.68
N LEU A 31 -0.02 -8.31 8.03
CA LEU A 31 0.87 -8.69 6.94
C LEU A 31 0.77 -7.71 5.75
N ALA A 32 -0.45 -7.39 5.31
CA ALA A 32 -0.70 -6.47 4.20
C ALA A 32 -0.29 -5.03 4.55
N ALA A 33 -0.49 -4.59 5.80
CA ALA A 33 -0.06 -3.27 6.27
C ALA A 33 1.47 -3.09 6.27
N ILE A 34 2.23 -4.18 6.36
CA ILE A 34 3.69 -4.17 6.24
C ILE A 34 4.13 -4.35 4.77
N ALA A 35 3.54 -5.31 4.05
CA ALA A 35 3.90 -5.61 2.67
C ALA A 35 3.55 -4.46 1.71
N GLY A 36 2.43 -3.77 1.94
CA GLY A 36 1.89 -2.72 1.08
C GLY A 36 2.86 -1.55 0.85
N PRO A 37 3.32 -0.84 1.90
CA PRO A 37 4.26 0.28 1.72
C PRO A 37 5.59 -0.12 1.05
N ILE A 38 6.07 -1.34 1.29
CA ILE A 38 7.27 -1.87 0.61
C ILE A 38 6.97 -2.08 -0.87
N ALA A 39 5.85 -2.74 -1.18
CA ALA A 39 5.45 -3.01 -2.56
C ALA A 39 5.10 -1.72 -3.33
N GLU A 40 4.58 -0.70 -2.66
CA GLU A 40 4.38 0.64 -3.25
C GLU A 40 5.71 1.23 -3.69
N ALA A 41 6.75 1.17 -2.85
CA ALA A 41 8.07 1.68 -3.22
C ALA A 41 8.69 0.93 -4.41
N LEU A 42 8.39 -0.37 -4.57
CA LEU A 42 8.91 -1.22 -5.64
C LEU A 42 8.14 -1.10 -6.96
N HIS A 43 6.81 -0.94 -6.90
CA HIS A 43 5.92 -1.09 -8.06
C HIS A 43 4.98 0.09 -8.29
N GLY A 44 4.84 0.99 -7.31
CA GLY A 44 3.76 1.97 -7.25
C GLY A 44 2.40 1.34 -6.93
N VAL A 45 1.46 2.17 -6.46
CA VAL A 45 0.07 1.75 -6.23
C VAL A 45 -0.75 2.04 -7.50
N PRO A 46 -1.55 1.08 -8.01
CA PRO A 46 -2.47 1.32 -9.12
C PRO A 46 -3.43 2.48 -8.83
N GLY A 47 -3.58 3.39 -9.81
CA GLY A 47 -4.36 4.62 -9.65
C GLY A 47 -5.81 4.37 -9.26
N GLU A 48 -6.42 3.31 -9.79
CA GLU A 48 -7.79 2.90 -9.46
C GLU A 48 -7.98 2.51 -7.98
N LEU A 49 -6.92 1.99 -7.34
CA LEU A 49 -6.94 1.65 -5.91
C LEU A 49 -6.81 2.90 -5.05
N ILE A 50 -5.95 3.86 -5.43
CA ILE A 50 -5.85 5.17 -4.78
C ILE A 50 -7.19 5.89 -4.86
N ASP A 51 -7.79 5.92 -6.05
CA ASP A 51 -9.09 6.50 -6.32
C ASP A 51 -10.20 5.88 -5.46
N THR A 52 -10.22 4.56 -5.35
CA THR A 52 -11.17 3.83 -4.49
C THR A 52 -10.94 4.17 -3.03
N ALA A 53 -9.68 4.21 -2.58
CA ALA A 53 -9.33 4.55 -1.21
C ALA A 53 -9.80 5.96 -0.85
N ARG A 54 -9.51 6.95 -1.69
CA ARG A 54 -9.96 8.34 -1.51
C ARG A 54 -11.48 8.47 -1.47
N ARG A 55 -12.19 7.86 -2.43
CA ARG A 55 -13.65 8.03 -2.55
C ARG A 55 -14.46 7.19 -1.58
N ARG A 56 -13.95 6.06 -1.09
CA ARG A 56 -14.72 5.11 -0.28
C ARG A 56 -14.23 4.97 1.15
N TYR A 57 -12.92 4.92 1.37
CA TYR A 57 -12.35 4.62 2.69
C TYR A 57 -11.89 5.88 3.43
N LEU A 58 -11.49 6.92 2.71
CA LEU A 58 -11.01 8.19 3.26
C LEU A 58 -11.96 9.37 3.00
N ALA A 59 -13.17 9.10 2.49
CA ALA A 59 -14.13 10.15 2.12
C ALA A 59 -14.52 11.06 3.29
N GLU A 60 -14.56 10.51 4.50
CA GLU A 60 -14.90 11.22 5.73
C GLU A 60 -13.66 11.70 6.52
N ALA A 61 -12.46 11.55 5.94
CA ALA A 61 -11.20 11.96 6.55
C ALA A 61 -10.36 12.77 5.53
N PRO A 62 -10.80 13.99 5.15
CA PRO A 62 -10.06 14.81 4.20
C PRO A 62 -8.66 15.20 4.71
N GLU A 63 -8.51 15.40 6.02
CA GLU A 63 -7.24 15.86 6.61
C GLU A 63 -6.11 14.84 6.41
N ILE A 64 -6.41 13.53 6.48
CA ILE A 64 -5.38 12.51 6.25
C ILE A 64 -4.98 12.46 4.77
N VAL A 65 -5.91 12.75 3.85
CA VAL A 65 -5.59 12.84 2.42
C VAL A 65 -4.66 14.01 2.14
N ASP A 66 -4.88 15.15 2.79
CA ASP A 66 -4.01 16.32 2.69
C ASP A 66 -2.60 16.03 3.24
N VAL A 67 -2.51 15.45 4.44
CA VAL A 67 -1.22 15.05 5.05
C VAL A 67 -0.46 14.09 4.14
N ILE A 68 -1.14 13.05 3.62
CA ILE A 68 -0.53 12.14 2.65
C ILE A 68 -0.06 12.93 1.43
N GLY A 69 -0.89 13.80 0.86
CA GLY A 69 -0.52 14.64 -0.29
C GLY A 69 0.76 15.45 -0.05
N GLU A 70 0.91 16.06 1.12
CA GLU A 70 2.11 16.82 1.50
C GLU A 70 3.35 15.92 1.61
N MET A 71 3.21 14.71 2.17
CA MET A 71 4.31 13.75 2.27
C MET A 71 4.88 13.36 0.89
N TYR A 72 4.02 13.20 -0.12
CA TYR A 72 4.46 12.90 -1.50
C TYR A 72 4.89 14.16 -2.28
N ALA A 73 4.38 15.35 -1.94
CA ALA A 73 4.84 16.59 -2.57
C ALA A 73 6.32 16.90 -2.24
N GLY A 74 6.77 16.52 -1.04
CA GLY A 74 8.16 16.64 -0.60
C GLY A 74 9.11 15.56 -1.15
N SER A 75 8.60 14.49 -1.77
CA SER A 75 9.41 13.40 -2.35
C SER A 75 9.69 13.58 -3.84
N GLY A 76 9.52 14.81 -4.35
CA GLY A 76 9.91 15.21 -5.70
C GLY A 76 11.29 14.67 -6.07
N THR A 77 11.29 13.81 -7.08
CA THR A 77 12.42 13.17 -7.73
C THR A 77 13.56 14.16 -8.02
N ALA A 78 14.76 13.84 -7.51
CA ALA A 78 15.98 13.98 -8.29
C ALA A 78 16.11 12.80 -9.26
#